data_AF-A0A2G9G3L5-F1
#
_entry.id   AF-A0A2G9G3L5-F1
#
_cell.length_a   1.000
_cell.length_b   1.000
_cell.length_c   1.000
_cell.angle_alpha   90.00
_cell.angle_beta   90.00
_cell.angle_gamma   90.00
#
_symmetry.space_group_name_H-M   'P 1'
#
loop_
_entity.id
_entity.type
_entity.pdbx_description
1 polymer ?
#
loop_
_entity_poly.entity_id
_entity_poly.type
_entity_poly.pdbx_seq_one_letter_code
_entity_poly.pdbx_strand_id
1 'polypeptide(L)'
;MKRQYFPTTTTFTLLWLAAILAPIVTLPPISGDENDQYTKCGVLFNCGSLTGIDYPFSSRDRPEECGHPGLKLACENNTATILINNLKYRVLDLDQKAQILKIARSDLSQNPCTEELKNTTLDWGLFEYASSYMNLTFLYGCPSLGVMVPYQFDCPVKGIAERSGYVELGVGAPLSGFCHVSIVVPVSYPSLVNFTDLVQLEELVAKGFEVRYKVDSGACRECRNSRGRCGWDVTGKRFACFCSDQSAAESKTCAATVVGAAGSYSSRAPTATVAPSASARIVRWKLTKLRKP
;
A
#
# COMPACT_ATOMS: atom_id res chain seq x y z
N MET A 1 13.18 -104.86 -5.29
CA MET A 1 14.20 -104.16 -4.44
C MET A 1 13.55 -102.88 -3.93
N LYS A 2 12.90 -102.90 -2.75
CA LYS A 2 13.34 -102.29 -1.47
C LYS A 2 13.86 -100.85 -1.62
N ARG A 3 13.05 -99.86 -1.18
CA ARG A 3 13.27 -98.94 -0.01
C ARG A 3 14.27 -97.80 -0.34
N GLN A 4 14.17 -96.55 0.11
CA GLN A 4 13.51 -95.96 1.28
C GLN A 4 13.52 -94.41 1.20
N TYR A 5 12.78 -93.83 2.14
CA TYR A 5 12.38 -92.45 2.40
C TYR A 5 13.41 -91.54 3.14
N PHE A 6 13.11 -90.21 3.12
CA PHE A 6 13.35 -89.12 4.12
C PHE A 6 14.77 -88.51 4.30
N PRO A 7 14.92 -87.32 4.94
CA PRO A 7 14.08 -86.10 4.99
C PRO A 7 14.88 -84.76 4.91
N THR A 8 14.10 -83.68 4.86
CA THR A 8 14.36 -82.25 5.14
C THR A 8 15.16 -81.91 6.41
N THR A 9 15.99 -80.87 6.35
CA THR A 9 16.22 -79.93 7.47
C THR A 9 16.32 -78.49 6.97
N THR A 10 15.29 -77.75 7.36
CA THR A 10 15.06 -76.32 7.23
C THR A 10 15.92 -75.53 8.22
N THR A 11 16.00 -74.21 8.00
CA THR A 11 16.39 -73.14 8.93
C THR A 11 17.86 -73.08 9.36
N PHE A 12 18.64 -72.11 8.84
CA PHE A 12 19.61 -71.29 9.61
C PHE A 12 20.39 -70.29 8.71
N THR A 13 19.72 -69.41 7.95
CA THR A 13 20.39 -68.22 7.37
C THR A 13 19.38 -67.08 7.13
N LEU A 14 18.76 -66.56 8.20
CA LEU A 14 17.96 -65.33 8.15
C LEU A 14 18.35 -64.39 9.28
N LEU A 15 19.64 -64.12 9.42
CA LEU A 15 20.16 -63.03 10.23
C LEU A 15 21.44 -62.59 9.52
N TRP A 16 21.55 -61.30 9.21
CA TRP A 16 22.52 -60.61 8.33
C TRP A 16 21.92 -60.20 6.98
N LEU A 17 21.34 -59.00 7.01
CA LEU A 17 21.19 -57.97 5.96
C LEU A 17 19.93 -57.11 6.14
N ALA A 18 19.29 -57.13 7.32
CA ALA A 18 18.42 -56.05 7.77
C ALA A 18 19.23 -55.03 8.61
N ALA A 19 20.20 -54.37 7.98
CA ALA A 19 20.96 -53.26 8.56
C ALA A 19 21.12 -52.14 7.53
N ILE A 20 20.00 -51.71 6.95
CA ILE A 20 19.88 -50.37 6.37
C ILE A 20 18.87 -49.63 7.24
N LEU A 21 19.30 -49.30 8.46
CA LEU A 21 18.66 -48.28 9.27
C LEU A 21 18.96 -46.95 8.56
N ALA A 22 18.03 -46.51 7.72
CA ALA A 22 18.04 -45.14 7.23
C ALA A 22 17.98 -44.21 8.46
N PRO A 23 18.92 -43.27 8.63
CA PRO A 23 18.70 -42.23 9.61
C PRO A 23 17.49 -41.45 9.12
N ILE A 24 16.39 -41.50 9.89
CA ILE A 24 15.34 -40.50 9.77
C ILE A 24 16.04 -39.20 10.16
N VAL A 25 16.55 -38.48 9.17
CA VAL A 25 16.91 -37.08 9.31
C VAL A 25 15.59 -36.39 9.58
N THR A 26 15.20 -36.34 10.85
CA THR A 26 14.19 -35.40 11.31
C THR A 26 14.78 -34.04 11.03
N LEU A 27 14.41 -33.47 9.88
CA LEU A 27 14.52 -32.04 9.67
C LEU A 27 13.88 -31.41 10.91
N PRO A 28 14.59 -30.51 11.63
CA PRO A 28 13.89 -29.70 12.62
C PRO A 28 12.67 -29.09 11.93
N PRO A 29 11.52 -28.97 12.61
CA PRO A 29 10.42 -28.21 12.03
C PRO A 29 11.01 -26.87 11.60
N ILE A 30 10.83 -26.52 10.33
CA ILE A 30 11.19 -25.20 9.82
C ILE A 30 10.23 -24.23 10.52
N SER A 31 10.56 -23.85 11.75
CA SER A 31 10.00 -22.67 12.40
C SER A 31 10.68 -21.47 11.76
N GLY A 32 10.32 -21.22 10.50
CA GLY A 32 10.81 -20.13 9.70
C GLY A 32 9.77 -19.03 9.62
N ASP A 33 10.16 -17.84 10.07
CA ASP A 33 9.85 -16.55 9.44
C ASP A 33 8.61 -15.73 9.83
N GLU A 34 7.65 -16.22 10.62
CA GLU A 34 6.48 -15.36 10.99
C GLU A 34 6.79 -14.31 12.09
N ASN A 35 7.64 -14.66 13.07
CA ASN A 35 8.07 -13.70 14.10
C ASN A 35 8.99 -12.59 13.52
N ASP A 36 9.60 -12.88 12.38
CA ASP A 36 10.46 -11.95 11.66
C ASP A 36 9.63 -10.87 10.95
N GLN A 37 8.50 -11.23 10.32
CA GLN A 37 7.57 -10.28 9.70
C GLN A 37 6.96 -9.30 10.71
N TYR A 38 6.52 -9.77 11.88
CA TYR A 38 6.05 -8.90 12.95
C TYR A 38 7.09 -7.82 13.31
N THR A 39 8.35 -8.23 13.45
CA THR A 39 9.45 -7.31 13.82
C THR A 39 9.75 -6.34 12.67
N LYS A 40 9.92 -6.85 11.44
CA LYS A 40 10.25 -6.05 10.26
C LYS A 40 9.15 -5.06 9.87
N CYS A 41 7.89 -5.46 9.96
CA CYS A 41 6.77 -4.57 9.65
C CYS A 41 6.52 -3.52 10.75
N GLY A 42 7.17 -3.63 11.90
CA GLY A 42 7.19 -2.58 12.93
C GLY A 42 8.07 -1.36 12.60
N VAL A 43 8.95 -1.46 11.60
CA VAL A 43 9.83 -0.36 11.17
C VAL A 43 9.06 0.67 10.36
N LEU A 44 9.20 1.94 10.71
CA LEU A 44 8.55 3.06 9.99
C LEU A 44 9.45 3.56 8.86
N PHE A 45 8.82 3.95 7.75
CA PHE A 45 9.51 4.57 6.62
C PHE A 45 9.70 6.08 6.85
N ASN A 46 10.90 6.57 6.58
CA ASN A 46 11.29 7.98 6.68
C ASN A 46 12.09 8.36 5.44
N CYS A 47 11.79 9.52 4.83
CA CYS A 47 12.50 10.05 3.68
C CYS A 47 12.32 11.57 3.59
N GLY A 48 13.40 12.33 3.77
CA GLY A 48 13.34 13.79 3.78
C GLY A 48 12.41 14.32 4.87
N SER A 49 11.43 15.14 4.49
CA SER A 49 10.41 15.68 5.39
C SER A 49 9.33 14.66 5.79
N LEU A 50 9.19 13.58 5.03
CA LEU A 50 8.19 12.55 5.32
C LEU A 50 8.74 11.59 6.37
N THR A 51 8.08 11.51 7.51
CA THR A 51 8.51 10.69 8.64
C THR A 51 7.35 9.89 9.22
N GLY A 52 7.68 8.76 9.85
CA GLY A 52 6.70 7.93 10.54
C GLY A 52 5.66 7.29 9.62
N ILE A 53 6.03 6.98 8.36
CA ILE A 53 5.12 6.36 7.40
C ILE A 53 4.99 4.87 7.73
N ASP A 54 3.75 4.43 7.93
CA ASP A 54 3.39 3.06 8.30
C ASP A 54 2.58 2.38 7.17
N TYR A 55 2.08 1.17 7.43
CA TYR A 55 1.05 0.54 6.59
C TYR A 55 -0.08 1.55 6.29
N PRO A 56 -0.52 1.69 5.01
CA PRO A 56 -0.40 0.70 3.95
C PRO A 56 0.79 0.86 3.01
N PHE A 57 1.75 1.74 3.29
CA PHE A 57 2.89 1.95 2.42
C PHE A 57 3.98 0.89 2.64
N SER A 58 4.44 0.29 1.55
CA SER A 58 5.66 -0.51 1.52
C SER A 58 6.85 0.36 1.10
N SER A 59 8.07 -0.09 1.37
CA SER A 59 9.29 0.61 0.93
C SER A 59 10.37 -0.40 0.55
N ARG A 60 11.42 0.04 -0.16
CA ARG A 60 12.55 -0.86 -0.52
C ARG A 60 13.26 -1.46 0.70
N ASP A 61 13.34 -0.69 1.79
CA ASP A 61 14.05 -1.10 3.02
C ASP A 61 13.16 -1.94 3.95
N ARG A 62 11.93 -2.26 3.52
CA ARG A 62 10.99 -3.12 4.25
C ARG A 62 10.59 -4.30 3.36
N PRO A 63 10.28 -5.46 3.95
CA PRO A 63 9.68 -6.56 3.20
C PRO A 63 8.43 -6.11 2.44
N GLU A 64 8.17 -6.74 1.29
CA GLU A 64 7.02 -6.38 0.44
C GLU A 64 5.69 -6.66 1.16
N GLU A 65 5.69 -7.63 2.06
CA GLU A 65 4.58 -8.03 2.91
C GLU A 65 4.19 -6.94 3.93
N CYS A 66 5.00 -5.91 4.14
CA CYS A 66 4.69 -4.86 5.11
C CYS A 66 3.78 -3.74 4.57
N GLY A 67 3.36 -3.80 3.31
CA GLY A 67 2.48 -2.80 2.72
C GLY A 67 1.79 -3.26 1.45
N HIS A 68 0.86 -2.46 0.96
CA HIS A 68 0.12 -2.75 -0.27
C HIS A 68 1.05 -2.66 -1.49
N PRO A 69 0.99 -3.59 -2.46
CA PRO A 69 1.90 -3.62 -3.61
C PRO A 69 1.78 -2.38 -4.51
N GLY A 70 0.59 -1.78 -4.60
CA GLY A 70 0.37 -0.53 -5.32
C GLY A 70 0.75 0.75 -4.55
N LEU A 71 1.22 0.64 -3.31
CA LEU A 71 1.63 1.76 -2.45
C LEU A 71 3.11 1.65 -2.05
N LYS A 72 3.96 1.26 -3.01
CA LYS A 72 5.40 1.10 -2.81
C LYS A 72 6.13 2.44 -2.96
N LEU A 73 6.70 2.92 -1.86
CA LEU A 73 7.52 4.12 -1.82
C LEU A 73 9.00 3.80 -2.04
N ALA A 74 9.70 4.72 -2.68
CA ALA A 74 11.16 4.73 -2.76
C ALA A 74 11.69 6.07 -2.22
N CYS A 75 12.91 6.06 -1.67
CA CYS A 75 13.60 7.27 -1.25
C CYS A 75 14.87 7.45 -2.09
N GLU A 76 14.95 8.55 -2.83
CA GLU A 76 16.11 8.88 -3.66
C GLU A 76 16.54 10.31 -3.34
N ASN A 77 17.77 10.52 -2.86
CA ASN A 77 18.29 11.85 -2.50
C ASN A 77 17.33 12.65 -1.61
N ASN A 78 16.84 12.04 -0.52
CA ASN A 78 15.84 12.63 0.39
C ASN A 78 14.49 12.99 -0.25
N THR A 79 14.20 12.50 -1.45
CA THR A 79 12.93 12.67 -2.14
C THR A 79 12.17 11.34 -2.15
N ALA A 80 11.00 11.33 -1.54
CA ALA A 80 10.10 10.19 -1.62
C ALA A 80 9.43 10.13 -3.00
N THR A 81 9.31 8.93 -3.56
CA THR A 81 8.69 8.70 -4.87
C THR A 81 7.78 7.48 -4.86
N ILE A 82 6.80 7.47 -5.75
CA ILE A 82 5.86 6.37 -5.97
C ILE A 82 5.67 6.14 -7.47
N LEU A 83 5.49 4.88 -7.87
CA LEU A 83 5.13 4.51 -9.24
C LEU A 83 3.62 4.24 -9.31
N ILE A 84 2.93 4.93 -10.22
CA ILE A 84 1.50 4.72 -10.50
C ILE A 84 1.36 4.60 -12.02
N ASN A 85 0.78 3.49 -12.50
CA ASN A 85 0.64 3.19 -13.94
C ASN A 85 1.95 3.42 -14.75
N ASN A 86 3.09 2.99 -14.21
CA ASN A 86 4.43 3.16 -14.80
C ASN A 86 4.92 4.62 -14.96
N LEU A 87 4.26 5.59 -14.32
CA LEU A 87 4.77 6.95 -14.19
C LEU A 87 5.31 7.18 -12.78
N LYS A 88 6.44 7.89 -12.70
CA LYS A 88 7.12 8.19 -11.43
C LYS A 88 6.66 9.52 -10.88
N TYR A 89 6.16 9.52 -9.66
CA TYR A 89 5.70 10.72 -8.96
C TYR A 89 6.59 11.01 -7.76
N ARG A 90 6.86 12.29 -7.48
CA ARG A 90 7.38 12.75 -6.20
C ARG A 90 6.22 12.78 -5.22
N VAL A 91 6.43 12.27 -4.01
CA VAL A 91 5.48 12.41 -2.90
C VAL A 91 5.86 13.66 -2.13
N LEU A 92 5.01 14.67 -2.23
CA LEU A 92 5.24 16.01 -1.65
C LEU A 92 4.73 16.09 -0.22
N ASP A 93 3.61 15.42 0.05
CA ASP A 93 2.98 15.38 1.37
C ASP A 93 2.14 14.10 1.53
N LEU A 94 1.91 13.70 2.78
CA LEU A 94 1.16 12.51 3.15
C LEU A 94 0.37 12.71 4.45
N ASP A 95 -0.96 12.77 4.33
CA ASP A 95 -1.87 12.63 5.47
C ASP A 95 -2.33 11.17 5.58
N GLN A 96 -1.71 10.44 6.51
CA GLN A 96 -2.05 9.04 6.78
C GLN A 96 -3.46 8.85 7.36
N LYS A 97 -4.01 9.85 8.07
CA LYS A 97 -5.35 9.75 8.68
C LYS A 97 -6.43 10.02 7.64
N ALA A 98 -6.24 11.05 6.82
CA ALA A 98 -7.16 11.38 5.74
C ALA A 98 -7.02 10.45 4.53
N GLN A 99 -5.97 9.62 4.50
CA GLN A 99 -5.59 8.78 3.36
C GLN A 99 -5.30 9.59 2.09
N ILE A 100 -4.65 10.76 2.24
CA ILE A 100 -4.35 11.67 1.14
C ILE A 100 -2.85 11.68 0.86
N LEU A 101 -2.50 11.45 -0.40
CA LEU A 101 -1.17 11.66 -0.97
C LEU A 101 -1.19 12.92 -1.83
N LYS A 102 -0.21 13.81 -1.62
CA LYS A 102 0.06 14.88 -2.57
C LYS A 102 1.23 14.48 -3.45
N ILE A 103 0.98 14.39 -4.76
CA ILE A 103 1.94 13.88 -5.73
C ILE A 103 2.13 14.83 -6.92
N ALA A 104 3.34 14.87 -7.46
CA ALA A 104 3.66 15.58 -8.70
C ALA A 104 4.45 14.67 -9.64
N ARG A 105 4.22 14.78 -10.95
CA ARG A 105 5.03 14.04 -11.94
C ARG A 105 6.49 14.45 -11.83
N SER A 106 7.36 13.47 -11.61
CA SER A 106 8.77 13.74 -11.29
C SER A 106 9.49 14.39 -12.46
N ASP A 107 9.19 13.92 -13.66
CA ASP A 107 9.80 14.30 -14.93
C ASP A 107 9.38 15.69 -15.44
N LEU A 108 8.26 16.23 -14.93
CA LEU A 108 7.75 17.55 -15.32
C LEU A 108 7.91 18.62 -14.22
N SER A 109 8.49 18.25 -13.08
CA SER A 109 8.54 19.13 -11.89
C SER A 109 9.48 20.34 -12.01
N GLN A 110 10.39 20.34 -12.98
CA GLN A 110 11.38 21.41 -13.17
C GLN A 110 11.55 21.82 -14.64
N ASN A 111 11.03 21.03 -15.57
CA ASN A 111 11.21 21.23 -17.00
C ASN A 111 9.99 20.66 -17.73
N PRO A 112 9.36 21.38 -18.67
CA PRO A 112 8.27 20.85 -19.49
C PRO A 112 8.72 19.75 -20.47
N CYS A 113 10.01 19.61 -20.75
CA CYS A 113 10.55 18.55 -21.61
C CYS A 113 10.64 17.22 -20.87
N THR A 114 9.89 16.22 -21.35
CA THR A 114 9.93 14.85 -20.84
C THR A 114 10.10 13.84 -21.95
N GLU A 115 10.78 12.73 -21.65
CA GLU A 115 10.81 11.53 -22.49
C GLU A 115 9.56 10.66 -22.27
N GLU A 116 8.88 10.80 -21.13
CA GLU A 116 7.68 10.05 -20.75
C GLU A 116 6.41 10.74 -21.29
N LEU A 117 6.27 10.74 -22.63
CA LEU A 117 5.14 11.30 -23.37
C LEU A 117 3.86 10.46 -23.22
N LYS A 118 3.40 10.27 -21.98
CA LYS A 118 2.19 9.51 -21.61
C LYS A 118 1.25 10.40 -20.81
N ASN A 119 -0.06 10.20 -20.99
CA ASN A 119 -1.08 10.81 -20.15
C ASN A 119 -0.91 10.40 -18.69
N THR A 120 -1.15 11.35 -17.79
CA THR A 120 -1.27 11.04 -16.36
C THR A 120 -2.56 10.27 -16.14
N THR A 121 -2.44 9.02 -15.73
CA THR A 121 -3.58 8.16 -15.39
C THR A 121 -3.34 7.57 -14.02
N LEU A 122 -4.40 7.50 -13.21
CA LEU A 122 -4.37 6.85 -11.92
C LEU A 122 -4.78 5.37 -12.05
N ASP A 123 -4.31 4.54 -11.13
CA ASP A 123 -4.96 3.26 -10.87
C ASP A 123 -6.27 3.55 -10.13
N TRP A 124 -7.38 3.62 -10.87
CA TRP A 124 -8.70 3.90 -10.31
C TRP A 124 -9.20 2.84 -9.34
N GLY A 125 -8.58 1.65 -9.29
CA GLY A 125 -8.87 0.65 -8.26
C GLY A 125 -8.32 1.07 -6.89
N LEU A 126 -7.18 1.76 -6.88
CA LEU A 126 -6.44 2.11 -5.66
C LEU A 126 -6.49 3.61 -5.32
N PHE A 127 -6.70 4.48 -6.29
CA PHE A 127 -6.67 5.93 -6.11
C PHE A 127 -7.93 6.61 -6.65
N GLU A 128 -8.21 7.78 -6.10
CA GLU A 128 -9.16 8.76 -6.62
C GLU A 128 -8.63 10.17 -6.32
N TYR A 129 -9.14 11.20 -7.00
CA TYR A 129 -8.74 12.57 -6.67
C TYR A 129 -9.32 12.99 -5.32
N ALA A 130 -8.49 13.57 -4.45
CA ALA A 130 -8.90 13.98 -3.11
C ALA A 130 -9.48 15.41 -3.06
N SER A 131 -9.15 16.23 -4.05
CA SER A 131 -9.57 17.62 -4.15
C SER A 131 -9.83 18.01 -5.61
N SER A 132 -10.39 19.20 -5.82
CA SER A 132 -10.60 19.76 -7.15
C SER A 132 -9.27 19.89 -7.89
N TYR A 133 -9.25 19.41 -9.13
CA TYR A 133 -8.10 19.47 -10.01
C TYR A 133 -8.50 20.12 -11.34
N MET A 134 -7.51 20.66 -12.04
CA MET A 134 -7.62 21.01 -13.46
C MET A 134 -6.61 20.21 -14.25
N ASN A 135 -6.90 20.06 -15.54
CA ASN A 135 -6.00 19.40 -16.47
C ASN A 135 -5.16 20.44 -17.21
N LEU A 136 -3.85 20.21 -17.26
CA LEU A 136 -2.93 20.89 -18.18
C LEU A 136 -2.67 19.95 -19.34
N THR A 137 -2.81 20.44 -20.56
CA THR A 137 -2.44 19.71 -21.77
C THR A 137 -1.11 20.25 -22.28
N PHE A 138 -0.06 19.44 -22.21
CA PHE A 138 1.24 19.74 -22.81
C PHE A 138 1.25 19.22 -24.24
N LEU A 139 1.68 20.07 -25.16
CA LEU A 139 1.74 19.81 -26.58
C LEU A 139 3.19 19.85 -27.03
N TYR A 140 3.62 18.86 -27.81
CA TYR A 140 5.00 18.71 -28.27
C TYR A 140 5.07 18.52 -29.77
N GLY A 141 6.16 19.01 -30.37
CA GLY A 141 6.37 18.88 -31.81
C GLY A 141 5.31 19.64 -32.58
N CYS A 142 5.15 20.93 -32.27
CA CYS A 142 4.15 21.76 -32.91
C CYS A 142 4.80 22.59 -34.04
N PRO A 143 4.11 22.74 -35.19
CA PRO A 143 4.55 23.66 -36.22
C PRO A 143 4.49 25.11 -35.72
N SER A 144 5.14 26.03 -36.43
CA SER A 144 4.99 27.46 -36.13
C SER A 144 3.54 27.88 -36.39
N LEU A 145 2.83 28.23 -35.32
CA LEU A 145 1.39 28.52 -35.38
C LEU A 145 1.07 29.94 -35.86
N GLY A 146 2.08 30.80 -36.07
CA GLY A 146 1.89 32.19 -36.52
C GLY A 146 1.06 33.07 -35.57
N VAL A 147 0.74 32.58 -34.37
CA VAL A 147 -0.02 33.26 -33.33
C VAL A 147 0.78 33.26 -32.03
N MET A 148 0.56 34.27 -31.20
CA MET A 148 1.13 34.33 -29.85
C MET A 148 0.36 33.36 -28.95
N VAL A 149 0.93 32.19 -28.70
CA VAL A 149 0.40 31.22 -27.73
C VAL A 149 1.17 31.41 -26.42
N PRO A 150 0.49 31.67 -25.29
CA PRO A 150 1.16 31.71 -24.00
C PRO A 150 1.75 30.33 -23.67
N TYR A 151 2.78 30.31 -22.81
CA TYR A 151 3.44 29.09 -22.32
C TYR A 151 4.11 28.25 -23.41
N GLN A 152 4.70 28.90 -24.41
CA GLN A 152 5.56 28.25 -25.40
C GLN A 152 6.91 27.83 -24.80
N PHE A 153 7.35 26.62 -25.08
CA PHE A 153 8.67 26.10 -24.72
C PHE A 153 9.35 25.42 -25.91
N ASP A 154 10.66 25.15 -25.81
CA ASP A 154 11.43 24.40 -26.81
C ASP A 154 11.83 23.03 -26.24
N CYS A 155 11.30 21.96 -26.81
CA CYS A 155 11.62 20.58 -26.44
C CYS A 155 11.82 19.74 -27.70
N PRO A 156 13.05 19.25 -27.97
CA PRO A 156 13.26 18.30 -29.05
C PRO A 156 12.62 16.96 -28.70
N VAL A 157 11.71 16.48 -29.55
CA VAL A 157 11.19 15.12 -29.44
C VAL A 157 11.85 14.22 -30.47
N LYS A 158 12.30 13.05 -30.01
CA LYS A 158 13.00 12.09 -30.88
C LYS A 158 12.11 11.68 -32.06
N GLY A 159 12.62 11.91 -33.27
CA GLY A 159 11.91 11.57 -34.51
C GLY A 159 10.93 12.62 -35.01
N ILE A 160 10.86 13.79 -34.37
CA ILE A 160 10.03 14.93 -34.80
C ILE A 160 10.96 16.11 -35.11
N ALA A 161 10.72 16.79 -36.24
CA ALA A 161 11.56 17.91 -36.68
C ALA A 161 11.23 19.20 -35.91
N GLU A 162 9.96 19.41 -35.62
CA GLU A 162 9.41 20.51 -34.87
C GLU A 162 9.84 20.42 -33.40
N ARG A 163 10.37 21.54 -32.88
CA ARG A 163 10.87 21.63 -31.50
C ARG A 163 9.95 22.39 -30.57
N SER A 164 9.03 23.19 -31.12
CA SER A 164 8.14 24.02 -30.32
C SER A 164 7.11 23.16 -29.60
N GLY A 165 6.83 23.53 -28.36
CA GLY A 165 5.74 22.99 -27.56
C GLY A 165 4.97 24.10 -26.85
N TYR A 166 3.77 23.78 -26.42
CA TYR A 166 2.84 24.71 -25.78
C TYR A 166 2.14 24.02 -24.62
N VAL A 167 1.67 24.80 -23.65
CA VAL A 167 0.79 24.29 -22.59
C VAL A 167 -0.55 24.99 -22.65
N GLU A 168 -1.61 24.20 -22.61
CA GLU A 168 -2.98 24.68 -22.57
C GLU A 168 -3.71 24.23 -21.31
N LEU A 169 -4.69 25.03 -20.89
CA LEU A 169 -5.59 24.70 -19.80
C LEU A 169 -6.78 23.89 -20.34
N GLY A 170 -7.12 22.80 -19.66
CA GLY A 170 -8.25 21.93 -19.99
C GLY A 170 -7.84 20.66 -20.75
N VAL A 171 -8.87 19.94 -21.22
CA VAL A 171 -8.75 18.71 -22.03
C VAL A 171 -9.31 19.01 -23.41
N GLY A 172 -8.68 18.48 -24.46
CA GLY A 172 -9.13 18.74 -25.84
C GLY A 172 -8.72 20.14 -26.32
N ALA A 173 -7.52 20.55 -25.93
CA ALA A 173 -6.83 21.74 -26.37
C ALA A 173 -6.95 21.95 -27.90
N PRO A 174 -7.45 23.09 -28.42
CA PRO A 174 -7.62 23.32 -29.85
C PRO A 174 -6.34 23.12 -30.65
N LEU A 175 -5.17 23.38 -30.05
CA LEU A 175 -3.89 23.20 -30.73
C LEU A 175 -3.44 21.73 -30.79
N SER A 176 -4.08 20.82 -30.04
CA SER A 176 -3.71 19.38 -30.03
C SER A 176 -3.78 18.76 -31.42
N GLY A 177 -4.71 19.20 -32.27
CA GLY A 177 -4.85 18.69 -33.64
C GLY A 177 -3.71 19.10 -34.59
N PHE A 178 -2.89 20.08 -34.18
CA PHE A 178 -1.79 20.60 -34.99
C PHE A 178 -0.41 20.11 -34.52
N CYS A 179 -0.32 19.54 -33.32
CA CYS A 179 0.93 19.07 -32.72
C CYS A 179 1.07 17.55 -32.85
N HIS A 180 2.30 17.06 -32.83
CA HIS A 180 2.57 15.63 -32.98
C HIS A 180 2.16 14.79 -31.76
N VAL A 181 2.33 15.32 -30.55
CA VAL A 181 2.06 14.59 -29.31
C VAL A 181 1.39 15.51 -28.29
N SER A 182 0.43 14.97 -27.54
CA SER A 182 -0.19 15.64 -26.40
C SER A 182 -0.22 14.74 -25.17
N ILE A 183 0.03 15.32 -24.00
CA ILE A 183 -0.15 14.64 -22.71
C ILE A 183 -0.95 15.51 -21.76
N VAL A 184 -1.79 14.87 -20.95
CA VAL A 184 -2.61 15.53 -19.93
C VAL A 184 -2.02 15.29 -18.54
N VAL A 185 -1.87 16.35 -17.76
CA VAL A 185 -1.33 16.35 -16.40
C VAL A 185 -2.29 17.08 -15.47
N PRO A 186 -2.86 16.39 -14.46
CA PRO A 186 -3.68 17.05 -13.46
C PRO A 186 -2.80 17.87 -12.52
N VAL A 187 -3.32 19.02 -12.10
CA VAL A 187 -2.74 19.87 -11.06
C VAL A 187 -3.87 20.31 -10.12
N SER A 188 -3.55 20.52 -8.84
CA SER A 188 -4.51 21.08 -7.87
C SER A 188 -5.06 22.40 -8.41
N TYR A 189 -6.39 22.55 -8.41
CA TYR A 189 -7.05 23.76 -8.91
C TYR A 189 -6.72 24.95 -8.01
N PRO A 190 -5.92 25.95 -8.45
CA PRO A 190 -5.73 27.16 -7.67
C PRO A 190 -6.92 28.08 -7.92
N SER A 191 -7.53 28.63 -6.87
CA SER A 191 -8.61 29.61 -7.00
C SER A 191 -8.17 30.96 -7.64
N LEU A 192 -6.87 31.12 -7.95
CA LEU A 192 -6.22 32.38 -8.37
C LEU A 192 -5.40 32.25 -9.68
N VAL A 193 -5.79 31.38 -10.61
CA VAL A 193 -5.02 31.16 -11.86
C VAL A 193 -5.05 32.40 -12.76
N ASN A 194 -4.03 33.23 -12.62
CA ASN A 194 -3.54 34.17 -13.64
C ASN A 194 -2.04 33.93 -13.78
N PHE A 195 -1.63 32.73 -14.20
CA PHE A 195 -0.21 32.51 -14.47
C PHE A 195 0.16 33.20 -15.77
N THR A 196 1.14 34.10 -15.74
CA THR A 196 1.49 34.95 -16.90
C THR A 196 2.71 34.45 -17.67
N ASP A 197 3.47 33.51 -17.11
CA ASP A 197 4.74 33.01 -17.66
C ASP A 197 4.96 31.51 -17.36
N LEU A 198 6.02 30.94 -17.93
CA LEU A 198 6.40 29.53 -17.76
C LEU A 198 6.85 29.19 -16.34
N VAL A 199 7.47 30.14 -15.62
CA VAL A 199 8.01 29.88 -14.27
C VAL A 199 6.88 29.57 -13.31
N GLN A 200 5.79 30.31 -13.41
CA GLN A 200 4.58 30.08 -12.62
C GLN A 200 3.90 28.76 -12.97
N LEU A 201 3.96 28.35 -14.23
CA LEU A 201 3.45 27.05 -14.69
C LEU A 201 4.29 25.89 -14.15
N GLU A 202 5.62 26.01 -14.17
CA GLU A 202 6.53 25.04 -13.55
C GLU A 202 6.24 24.91 -12.05
N GLU A 203 6.04 26.02 -11.34
CA GLU A 203 5.66 26.01 -9.92
C GLU A 203 4.31 25.30 -9.69
N LEU A 204 3.34 25.51 -10.57
CA LEU A 204 2.03 24.83 -10.50
C LEU A 204 2.17 23.31 -10.69
N VAL A 205 2.94 22.87 -11.68
CA VAL A 205 3.20 21.45 -11.92
C VAL A 205 3.98 20.84 -10.76
N ALA A 206 4.95 21.58 -10.22
CA ALA A 206 5.73 21.17 -9.06
C ALA A 206 4.90 21.07 -7.77
N LYS A 207 3.83 21.87 -7.63
CA LYS A 207 2.86 21.74 -6.53
C LYS A 207 2.01 20.48 -6.62
N GLY A 208 1.88 19.89 -7.81
CA GLY A 208 1.19 18.63 -8.01
C GLY A 208 -0.30 18.67 -7.74
N PHE A 209 -0.85 17.51 -7.38
CA PHE A 209 -2.26 17.29 -7.09
C PHE A 209 -2.44 16.24 -5.99
N GLU A 210 -3.62 16.22 -5.38
CA GLU A 210 -3.92 15.32 -4.27
C GLU A 210 -4.76 14.13 -4.72
N VAL A 211 -4.37 12.95 -4.27
CA VAL A 211 -5.08 11.70 -4.47
C VAL A 211 -5.39 11.04 -3.14
N ARG A 212 -6.57 10.45 -3.02
CA ARG A 212 -6.93 9.58 -1.91
C ARG A 212 -6.61 8.14 -2.29
N TYR A 213 -5.91 7.40 -1.43
CA TYR A 213 -5.68 5.97 -1.61
C TYR A 213 -6.73 5.13 -0.87
N LYS A 214 -7.22 4.08 -1.54
CA LYS A 214 -8.37 3.28 -1.14
C LYS A 214 -7.94 1.95 -0.53
N VAL A 215 -7.41 2.01 0.69
CA VAL A 215 -7.07 0.82 1.49
C VAL A 215 -7.92 0.80 2.75
N ASP A 216 -8.48 -0.36 3.12
CA ASP A 216 -9.26 -0.52 4.35
C ASP A 216 -8.37 -0.34 5.59
N SER A 217 -8.47 0.83 6.21
CA SER A 217 -7.77 1.17 7.46
C SER A 217 -8.41 0.51 8.69
N GLY A 218 -9.64 0.02 8.58
CA GLY A 218 -10.37 -0.65 9.67
C GLY A 218 -9.71 -1.96 10.07
N ALA A 219 -9.39 -2.81 9.09
CA ALA A 219 -8.70 -4.08 9.33
C ALA A 219 -7.34 -3.88 10.01
N CYS A 220 -6.56 -2.90 9.56
CA CYS A 220 -5.27 -2.58 10.19
C CYS A 220 -5.44 -2.05 11.62
N ARG A 221 -6.46 -1.24 11.89
CA ARG A 221 -6.78 -0.75 13.24
C ARG A 221 -7.13 -1.90 14.19
N GLU A 222 -7.95 -2.85 13.75
CA GLU A 222 -8.29 -4.06 14.53
C GLU A 222 -7.04 -4.87 14.85
N CYS A 223 -6.17 -5.09 13.86
CA CYS A 223 -4.90 -5.79 14.04
C CYS A 223 -4.02 -5.12 15.09
N ARG A 224 -3.85 -3.79 15.01
CA ARG A 224 -3.07 -3.01 15.99
C ARG A 224 -3.68 -3.08 17.39
N ASN A 225 -5.01 -3.06 17.52
CA ASN A 225 -5.70 -3.20 18.81
C ASN A 225 -5.43 -4.57 19.46
N SER A 226 -5.26 -5.62 18.65
CA SER A 226 -4.83 -6.95 19.10
C SER A 226 -3.32 -7.10 19.28
N ARG A 227 -2.55 -5.99 19.25
CA ARG A 227 -1.09 -5.96 19.34
C ARG A 227 -0.36 -6.59 18.14
N GLY A 228 -1.01 -6.70 16.99
CA GLY A 228 -0.41 -7.13 15.74
C GLY A 228 0.18 -6.00 14.91
N ARG A 229 0.82 -6.37 13.80
CA ARG A 229 1.36 -5.47 12.77
C ARG A 229 0.66 -5.71 11.45
N CYS A 230 0.27 -4.62 10.81
CA CYS A 230 -0.43 -4.66 9.54
C CYS A 230 0.52 -5.01 8.40
N GLY A 231 0.02 -5.79 7.45
CA GLY A 231 0.76 -6.18 6.27
C GLY A 231 -0.15 -6.65 5.15
N TRP A 232 0.46 -7.32 4.19
CA TRP A 232 -0.12 -7.78 2.95
C TRP A 232 0.37 -9.19 2.65
N ASP A 233 -0.59 -10.10 2.47
CA ASP A 233 -0.34 -11.44 1.96
C ASP A 233 -0.14 -11.34 0.44
N VAL A 234 1.12 -11.43 0.01
CA VAL A 234 1.51 -11.33 -1.42
C VAL A 234 0.86 -12.45 -2.25
N THR A 235 0.69 -13.64 -1.68
CA THR A 235 0.12 -14.80 -2.36
C THR A 235 -1.39 -14.69 -2.47
N GLY A 236 -2.05 -14.43 -1.33
CA GLY A 236 -3.51 -14.28 -1.26
C GLY A 236 -4.04 -12.94 -1.74
N LYS A 237 -3.16 -11.96 -2.02
CA LYS A 237 -3.48 -10.59 -2.45
C LYS A 237 -4.52 -9.92 -1.54
N ARG A 238 -4.28 -9.98 -0.23
CA ARG A 238 -5.20 -9.50 0.80
C ARG A 238 -4.44 -8.91 1.98
N PHE A 239 -5.14 -8.15 2.80
CA PHE A 239 -4.63 -7.69 4.09
C PHE A 239 -4.18 -8.89 4.96
N ALA A 240 -3.07 -8.70 5.67
CA ALA A 240 -2.55 -9.64 6.66
C ALA A 240 -2.31 -8.95 8.01
N CYS A 241 -2.50 -9.69 9.10
CA CYS A 241 -2.14 -9.27 10.44
C CYS A 241 -1.05 -10.19 10.99
N PHE A 242 0.16 -9.64 11.16
CA PHE A 242 1.31 -10.37 11.71
C PHE A 242 1.32 -10.26 13.23
N CYS A 243 1.43 -11.40 13.90
CA CYS A 243 1.36 -11.52 15.35
C CYS A 243 2.70 -12.00 15.92
N SER A 244 3.03 -11.57 17.15
CA SER A 244 4.30 -11.91 17.79
C SER A 244 4.46 -13.39 18.16
N ASP A 245 3.37 -14.15 18.19
CA ASP A 245 3.30 -15.53 18.66
C ASP A 245 3.12 -16.57 17.54
N GLN A 246 3.40 -16.20 16.27
CA GLN A 246 3.33 -17.11 15.10
C GLN A 246 1.91 -17.66 14.83
N SER A 247 0.88 -16.94 15.28
CA SER A 247 -0.46 -17.11 14.74
C SER A 247 -0.62 -16.14 13.57
N ALA A 248 -0.22 -16.53 12.35
CA ALA A 248 -0.69 -15.83 11.17
C ALA A 248 -2.22 -15.86 11.18
N ALA A 249 -2.79 -14.72 11.53
CA ALA A 249 -4.21 -14.59 11.55
C ALA A 249 -4.64 -14.45 10.08
N GLU A 250 -5.23 -15.51 9.54
CA GLU A 250 -6.27 -15.37 8.51
C GLU A 250 -7.43 -14.46 8.99
N SER A 251 -7.41 -14.07 10.28
CA SER A 251 -8.24 -13.10 10.97
C SER A 251 -7.63 -11.68 10.98
N LYS A 252 -8.48 -10.66 11.14
CA LYS A 252 -8.06 -9.25 11.30
C LYS A 252 -7.35 -8.99 12.64
N THR A 253 -7.29 -9.96 13.53
CA THR A 253 -6.79 -9.81 14.91
C THR A 253 -5.93 -10.98 15.33
N CYS A 254 -4.92 -10.70 16.16
CA CYS A 254 -4.14 -11.70 16.87
C CYS A 254 -4.97 -12.35 17.99
N ALA A 255 -4.73 -13.64 18.23
CA ALA A 255 -5.34 -14.33 19.36
C ALA A 255 -4.89 -13.68 20.68
N ALA A 256 -5.80 -13.54 21.64
CA ALA A 256 -5.38 -13.25 23.00
C ALA A 256 -4.59 -14.45 23.49
N THR A 257 -3.32 -14.25 23.86
CA THR A 257 -2.54 -15.26 24.58
C THR A 257 -3.30 -15.59 25.86
N VAL A 258 -3.98 -16.74 25.86
CA VAL A 258 -4.50 -17.31 27.10
C VAL A 258 -3.25 -17.78 27.84
N VAL A 259 -2.69 -16.91 28.68
CA VAL A 259 -1.71 -17.34 29.66
C VAL A 259 -2.45 -18.31 30.57
N GLY A 260 -2.32 -19.60 30.26
CA GLY A 260 -2.82 -20.69 31.07
C GLY A 260 -2.14 -20.61 32.42
N ALA A 261 -2.75 -19.88 33.35
CA ALA A 261 -2.52 -20.12 34.75
C ALA A 261 -2.97 -21.55 35.00
N ALA A 262 -2.00 -22.48 35.07
CA ALA A 262 -2.18 -23.77 35.70
C ALA A 262 -2.42 -23.54 37.20
N GLY A 263 -3.59 -22.99 37.53
CA GLY A 263 -4.14 -22.87 38.86
C GLY A 263 -5.23 -23.91 38.98
N SER A 264 -4.94 -24.96 39.74
CA SER A 264 -5.87 -26.01 40.14
C SER A 264 -7.23 -25.42 40.54
N TYR A 265 -8.25 -25.62 39.70
CA TYR A 265 -9.64 -25.33 40.04
C TYR A 265 -10.17 -26.45 40.93
N SER A 266 -10.15 -26.21 42.24
CA SER A 266 -10.97 -26.94 43.20
C SER A 266 -12.41 -26.46 43.04
N SER A 267 -13.26 -27.34 42.50
CA SER A 267 -14.70 -27.12 42.35
C SER A 267 -15.37 -27.03 43.72
N ARG A 268 -15.70 -25.81 44.16
CA ARG A 268 -16.75 -25.56 45.16
C ARG A 268 -17.84 -24.70 44.53
N ALA A 269 -19.04 -25.29 44.45
CA ALA A 269 -20.26 -24.63 44.03
C ALA A 269 -20.60 -23.44 44.94
N PRO A 270 -21.04 -22.29 44.41
CA PRO A 270 -21.60 -21.24 45.23
C PRO A 270 -23.10 -21.49 45.46
N THR A 271 -23.45 -21.55 46.74
CA THR A 271 -24.81 -21.53 47.27
C THR A 271 -25.49 -20.22 46.87
N ALA A 272 -26.72 -20.31 46.36
CA ALA A 272 -27.53 -19.15 46.00
C ALA A 272 -28.04 -18.43 47.25
N THR A 273 -27.73 -17.14 47.37
CA THR A 273 -28.33 -16.25 48.36
C THR A 273 -29.06 -15.13 47.63
N VAL A 274 -30.39 -15.10 47.79
CA VAL A 274 -31.31 -14.10 47.25
C VAL A 274 -31.22 -12.81 48.08
N ALA A 275 -31.15 -11.65 47.41
CA ALA A 275 -31.34 -10.34 48.02
C ALA A 275 -32.03 -9.37 47.01
N PRO A 276 -32.76 -8.34 47.48
CA PRO A 276 -33.99 -7.89 46.82
C PRO A 276 -33.84 -6.72 45.84
N SER A 277 -34.87 -6.61 45.01
CA SER A 277 -35.18 -5.58 44.00
C SER A 277 -35.03 -4.13 44.50
N ALA A 278 -34.29 -3.31 43.76
CA ALA A 278 -34.24 -1.86 43.91
C ALA A 278 -34.90 -1.15 42.71
N SER A 279 -35.88 -0.29 43.01
CA SER A 279 -36.71 0.46 42.06
C SER A 279 -35.94 1.42 41.16
N ALA A 280 -36.28 1.41 39.87
CA ALA A 280 -35.82 2.38 38.88
C ALA A 280 -36.45 3.78 39.10
N ARG A 281 -35.63 4.82 39.24
CA ARG A 281 -36.08 6.22 39.11
C ARG A 281 -35.95 6.66 37.65
N ILE A 282 -37.08 7.08 37.08
CA ILE A 282 -37.19 7.68 35.76
C ILE A 282 -36.60 9.11 35.81
N VAL A 283 -35.52 9.36 35.06
CA VAL A 283 -34.99 10.71 34.84
C VAL A 283 -35.63 11.27 33.57
N ARG A 284 -36.44 12.33 33.74
CA ARG A 284 -37.16 13.03 32.67
C ARG A 284 -36.25 14.11 32.08
N TRP A 285 -35.79 13.93 30.84
CA TRP A 285 -35.07 14.97 30.11
C TRP A 285 -36.03 16.03 29.59
N LYS A 286 -35.80 17.29 29.96
CA LYS A 286 -36.55 18.47 29.49
C LYS A 286 -35.88 18.99 28.21
N LEU A 287 -36.57 18.91 27.08
CA LEU A 287 -36.17 19.55 25.82
C LEU A 287 -36.48 21.05 25.88
N THR A 288 -35.44 21.88 25.94
CA THR A 288 -35.55 23.34 25.74
C THR A 288 -35.37 23.67 24.25
N LYS A 289 -36.43 24.22 23.65
CA LYS A 289 -36.43 24.81 22.30
C LYS A 289 -35.48 26.01 22.26
N LEU A 290 -34.48 25.97 21.38
CA LEU A 290 -33.70 27.14 20.98
C LEU A 290 -34.44 27.88 19.85
N ARG A 291 -34.75 29.15 20.11
CA ARG A 291 -35.30 30.14 19.18
C ARG A 291 -34.12 30.75 18.43
N LYS A 292 -34.11 30.68 17.10
CA LYS A 292 -33.17 31.41 16.25
C LYS A 292 -33.58 32.89 16.17
N PRO A 293 -32.64 33.85 16.20
CA PRO A 293 -32.82 35.14 15.55
C PRO A 293 -32.78 35.01 14.03
#